data_AF-A0A835U743-F1
#
_entry.id   AF-A0A835U743-F1
#
_cell.length_a   1.000
_cell.length_b   1.000
_cell.length_c   1.000
_cell.angle_alpha   90.00
_cell.angle_beta   90.00
_cell.angle_gamma   90.00
#
_symmetry.space_group_name_H-M   'P 1'
#
loop_
_entity.id
_entity.type
_entity.pdbx_description
1 polymer ?
#
loop_
_entity_poly.entity_id
_entity_poly.type
_entity_poly.pdbx_seq_one_letter_code
_entity_poly.pdbx_strand_id
1 'polypeptide(L)'
;MVGKANSARCRLPLSSMNTISGDNGGVPNTASSNGDCDGAGVVFNSREDVAKLLSKKSKLRSKADIFLQGRMNDMGNYIKRLISSINWYINLEDCYLAVEDELNSLLESEKGRHSEIESQMNSKIKELTSLIEEYQTTKVSLEENLRREESNKLELKGNIRVFCRVRPFLSDVDARGADGSVISYPTSVESLGRGIDLMYSAQKYCFTFDKVFAHESSQDDVFVEISQLVQSALDGYKVCIFAYGQTGSGKTYTMMGKPEAPEQKGLIPRSLEQIFETSQSLQCQGWTYKIQASMLEIYTETIRDLLSPNRSTSTYLSLLNKQYTIMLDSAGQLARLR
;
A
#
# COMPACT_ATOMS: atom_id res chain seq x y z
N MET A 1 8.40 11.23 5.02
CA MET A 1 9.51 12.21 5.05
C MET A 1 10.25 12.02 3.74
N VAL A 2 10.22 12.92 2.75
CA VAL A 2 10.72 14.30 2.71
C VAL A 2 9.87 15.07 1.69
N GLY A 3 9.58 16.35 1.96
CA GLY A 3 8.79 17.20 1.07
C GLY A 3 9.63 18.22 0.29
N LYS A 4 8.97 18.81 -0.73
CA LYS A 4 8.96 20.22 -1.20
C LYS A 4 9.16 20.38 -2.71
N ALA A 5 8.17 21.00 -3.36
CA ALA A 5 8.29 21.92 -4.50
C ALA A 5 6.99 22.75 -4.51
N ASN A 6 6.93 23.95 -3.92
CA ASN A 6 7.34 25.27 -4.40
C ASN A 6 6.68 25.79 -5.70
N SER A 7 6.05 26.95 -5.52
CA SER A 7 5.80 28.04 -6.45
C SER A 7 4.62 27.95 -7.42
N ALA A 8 3.54 28.59 -6.98
CA ALA A 8 2.53 29.24 -7.80
C ALA A 8 3.13 30.14 -8.90
N ARG A 9 2.49 30.15 -10.07
CA ARG A 9 2.16 31.37 -10.83
C ARG A 9 0.99 31.09 -11.77
N CYS A 10 0.00 31.96 -11.67
CA CYS A 10 -1.29 31.91 -12.31
C CYS A 10 -1.19 32.03 -13.84
N ARG A 11 -1.97 31.22 -14.56
CA ARG A 11 -2.43 31.49 -15.92
C ARG A 11 -3.81 32.13 -15.84
N LEU A 12 -3.99 33.28 -16.49
CA LEU A 12 -5.31 33.80 -16.86
C LEU A 12 -5.75 33.07 -18.14
N PRO A 13 -7.01 32.62 -18.24
CA PRO A 13 -7.59 32.22 -19.51
C PRO A 13 -8.28 33.42 -20.18
N LEU A 14 -7.93 33.69 -21.44
CA LEU A 14 -8.88 34.30 -22.36
C LEU A 14 -9.95 33.25 -22.67
N SER A 15 -11.22 33.63 -22.54
CA SER A 15 -12.33 32.90 -23.14
C SER A 15 -13.14 33.83 -24.01
N SER A 16 -13.62 33.23 -25.08
CA SER A 16 -14.16 33.80 -26.29
C SER A 16 -15.69 33.92 -26.24
N MET A 17 -16.20 34.61 -27.26
CA MET A 17 -17.43 34.35 -28.04
C MET A 17 -18.67 35.24 -27.87
N ASN A 18 -19.06 35.77 -29.05
CA ASN A 18 -20.40 35.89 -29.64
C ASN A 18 -21.30 37.04 -29.11
N THR A 19 -22.09 37.78 -29.91
CA THR A 19 -22.65 37.57 -31.27
C THR A 19 -23.46 38.81 -31.72
N ILE A 20 -23.69 38.94 -33.04
CA ILE A 20 -24.94 39.38 -33.73
C ILE A 20 -25.18 40.89 -34.08
N SER A 21 -25.27 41.10 -35.42
CA SER A 21 -26.14 41.96 -36.27
C SER A 21 -26.08 43.50 -36.29
N GLY A 22 -26.14 44.05 -37.51
CA GLY A 22 -27.12 45.09 -37.88
C GLY A 22 -26.60 46.42 -38.46
N ASP A 23 -26.61 46.50 -39.80
CA ASP A 23 -27.11 47.57 -40.71
C ASP A 23 -27.10 49.10 -40.36
N ASN A 24 -26.93 49.89 -41.43
CA ASN A 24 -27.24 51.31 -41.70
C ASN A 24 -26.37 52.48 -41.19
N GLY A 25 -25.75 53.17 -42.15
CA GLY A 25 -26.16 54.52 -42.63
C GLY A 25 -25.79 55.76 -41.80
N GLY A 26 -25.16 56.75 -42.46
CA GLY A 26 -25.24 58.17 -42.03
C GLY A 26 -23.99 59.04 -42.28
N VAL A 27 -24.03 59.85 -43.34
CA VAL A 27 -23.19 61.06 -43.54
C VAL A 27 -23.78 62.22 -42.70
N PRO A 28 -22.99 63.22 -42.23
CA PRO A 28 -23.14 64.57 -42.80
C PRO A 28 -21.87 65.47 -42.82
N ASN A 29 -21.61 66.02 -44.01
CA ASN A 29 -21.33 67.41 -44.45
C ASN A 29 -20.90 68.61 -43.55
N THR A 30 -20.26 69.57 -44.26
CA THR A 30 -20.09 71.05 -44.09
C THR A 30 -18.75 71.54 -43.50
N ALA A 31 -18.08 72.65 -43.89
CA ALA A 31 -18.34 73.83 -44.74
C ALA A 31 -16.98 74.45 -45.23
N SER A 32 -16.83 74.92 -46.48
CA SER A 32 -16.88 76.31 -47.02
C SER A 32 -15.70 77.27 -46.74
N SER A 33 -15.13 77.87 -47.80
CA SER A 33 -14.85 79.33 -47.88
C SER A 33 -14.55 79.80 -49.32
N ASN A 34 -15.37 80.72 -49.82
CA ASN A 34 -15.17 81.61 -50.99
C ASN A 34 -13.98 82.57 -50.72
N GLY A 35 -13.26 83.23 -51.64
CA GLY A 35 -13.55 83.74 -52.98
C GLY A 35 -13.48 85.28 -52.94
N ASP A 36 -12.43 85.90 -53.51
CA ASP A 36 -12.47 87.23 -54.16
C ASP A 36 -11.12 87.60 -54.80
N CYS A 37 -11.14 88.01 -56.07
CA CYS A 37 -10.08 88.84 -56.65
C CYS A 37 -10.64 89.75 -57.76
N ASP A 38 -10.50 91.05 -57.51
CA ASP A 38 -10.88 92.16 -58.39
C ASP A 38 -9.88 92.29 -59.55
N GLY A 39 -10.40 92.44 -60.77
CA GLY A 39 -9.62 92.56 -62.00
C GLY A 39 -9.45 94.00 -62.47
N ALA A 40 -8.25 94.56 -62.31
CA ALA A 40 -7.84 95.78 -63.00
C ALA A 40 -7.37 95.44 -64.43
N GLY A 41 -8.07 95.99 -65.43
CA GLY A 41 -7.75 95.81 -66.85
C GLY A 41 -6.45 96.48 -67.27
N VAL A 42 -5.66 95.78 -68.08
CA VAL A 42 -4.50 96.35 -68.80
C VAL A 42 -4.76 96.19 -70.30
N VAL A 43 -4.90 97.32 -70.99
CA VAL A 43 -4.98 97.43 -72.45
C VAL A 43 -3.57 97.47 -73.02
N PHE A 44 -3.25 96.58 -73.96
CA PHE A 44 -1.97 96.50 -74.64
C PHE A 44 -2.02 97.21 -76.00
N ASN A 45 -1.14 98.19 -76.21
CA ASN A 45 -0.96 98.86 -77.50
C ASN A 45 0.23 98.23 -78.26
N SER A 46 -0.09 97.36 -79.22
CA SER A 46 0.72 96.82 -80.33
C SER A 46 1.16 95.33 -80.27
N ARG A 47 1.23 94.74 -81.48
CA ARG A 47 1.19 93.30 -81.82
C ARG A 47 2.48 92.53 -81.54
N GLU A 48 3.58 93.22 -81.27
CA GLU A 48 4.92 92.60 -81.16
C GLU A 48 5.26 92.07 -79.76
N ASP A 49 4.62 92.59 -78.70
CA ASP A 49 4.80 92.06 -77.34
C ASP A 49 4.05 90.74 -77.10
N VAL A 50 2.96 90.50 -77.85
CA VAL A 50 2.20 89.23 -77.80
C VAL A 50 3.01 88.07 -78.42
N ALA A 51 3.80 88.34 -79.47
CA ALA A 51 4.58 87.32 -80.17
C ALA A 51 5.79 86.82 -79.36
N LYS A 52 6.45 87.69 -78.59
CA LYS A 52 7.56 87.31 -77.69
C LYS A 52 7.09 86.49 -76.48
N LEU A 53 5.87 86.70 -76.02
CA LEU A 53 5.26 85.93 -74.92
C LEU A 53 4.84 84.52 -75.35
N LEU A 54 4.36 84.33 -76.58
CA LEU A 54 3.95 83.03 -77.11
C LEU A 54 5.13 82.11 -77.47
N SER A 55 6.27 82.65 -77.92
CA SER A 55 7.48 81.86 -78.21
C SER A 55 8.26 81.44 -76.96
N LYS A 56 8.17 82.22 -75.87
CA LYS A 56 8.75 81.85 -74.56
C LYS A 56 7.92 80.77 -73.84
N LYS A 57 6.62 80.63 -74.17
CA LYS A 57 5.70 79.63 -73.62
C LYS A 57 5.92 78.20 -74.15
N SER A 58 6.43 78.03 -75.37
CA SER A 58 6.59 76.70 -75.98
C SER A 58 7.80 75.91 -75.46
N LYS A 59 8.94 76.57 -75.17
CA LYS A 59 10.14 75.92 -74.61
C LYS A 59 10.02 75.52 -73.14
N LEU A 60 9.18 76.21 -72.36
CA LEU A 60 8.88 75.83 -70.96
C LEU A 60 7.96 74.61 -70.87
N ARG A 61 7.13 74.37 -71.90
CA ARG A 61 6.15 73.26 -71.94
C ARG A 61 6.82 71.88 -72.12
N SER A 62 7.78 71.76 -73.03
CA SER A 62 8.47 70.47 -73.31
C SER A 62 9.35 69.99 -72.13
N LYS A 63 10.00 70.89 -71.40
CA LYS A 63 10.82 70.53 -70.23
C LYS A 63 9.96 70.14 -69.03
N ALA A 64 8.78 70.77 -68.88
CA ALA A 64 7.79 70.40 -67.88
C ALA A 64 7.13 69.05 -68.19
N ASP A 65 6.83 68.75 -69.46
CA ASP A 65 6.24 67.48 -69.87
C ASP A 65 7.22 66.30 -69.68
N ILE A 66 8.51 66.44 -70.04
CA ILE A 66 9.53 65.41 -69.76
C ILE A 66 9.72 65.20 -68.26
N PHE A 67 9.67 66.29 -67.46
CA PHE A 67 9.77 66.22 -66.00
C PHE A 67 8.54 65.56 -65.36
N LEU A 68 7.34 65.83 -65.88
CA LEU A 68 6.09 65.17 -65.47
C LEU A 68 6.09 63.68 -65.87
N GLN A 69 6.55 63.34 -67.08
CA GLN A 69 6.70 61.96 -67.56
C GLN A 69 7.72 61.18 -66.72
N GLY A 70 8.84 61.81 -66.36
CA GLY A 70 9.84 61.24 -65.43
C GLY A 70 9.25 60.97 -64.05
N ARG A 71 8.52 61.93 -63.47
CA ARG A 71 7.81 61.75 -62.20
C ARG A 71 6.72 60.67 -62.27
N MET A 72 6.03 60.52 -63.40
CA MET A 72 5.05 59.46 -63.61
C MET A 72 5.70 58.08 -63.69
N ASN A 73 6.87 57.96 -64.34
CA ASN A 73 7.65 56.73 -64.35
C ASN A 73 8.22 56.39 -62.98
N ASP A 74 8.71 57.38 -62.23
CA ASP A 74 9.18 57.19 -60.85
C ASP A 74 8.03 56.74 -59.93
N MET A 75 6.85 57.33 -60.09
CA MET A 75 5.63 56.90 -59.41
C MET A 75 5.23 55.48 -59.82
N GLY A 76 5.30 55.14 -61.11
CA GLY A 76 5.04 53.78 -61.60
C GLY A 76 6.02 52.75 -61.04
N ASN A 77 7.29 53.12 -60.90
CA ASN A 77 8.31 52.29 -60.25
C ASN A 77 8.05 52.14 -58.75
N TYR A 78 7.58 53.20 -58.07
CA TYR A 78 7.18 53.15 -56.67
C TYR A 78 5.97 52.24 -56.45
N ILE A 79 4.95 52.32 -57.32
CA ILE A 79 3.78 51.43 -57.31
C ILE A 79 4.19 49.97 -57.53
N LYS A 80 5.08 49.67 -58.49
CA LYS A 80 5.59 48.30 -58.70
C LYS A 80 6.34 47.76 -57.49
N ARG A 81 7.14 48.59 -56.83
CA ARG A 81 7.83 48.23 -55.57
C ARG A 81 6.83 47.96 -54.45
N LEU A 82 5.82 48.80 -54.30
CA LEU A 82 4.73 48.60 -53.34
C LEU A 82 3.97 47.29 -53.59
N ILE A 83 3.58 47.01 -54.83
CA ILE A 83 2.91 45.76 -55.21
C ILE A 83 3.79 44.54 -54.90
N SER A 84 5.08 44.61 -55.22
CA SER A 84 6.04 43.53 -54.90
C SER A 84 6.17 43.32 -53.38
N SER A 85 6.21 44.40 -52.59
CA SER A 85 6.22 44.32 -51.13
C SER A 85 4.94 43.72 -50.57
N ILE A 86 3.76 44.14 -51.07
CA ILE A 86 2.47 43.58 -50.65
C ILE A 86 2.40 42.08 -50.97
N ASN A 87 2.80 41.68 -52.18
CA ASN A 87 2.79 40.28 -52.58
C ASN A 87 3.78 39.42 -51.75
N TRP A 88 4.89 40.01 -51.31
CA TRP A 88 5.81 39.36 -50.36
C TRP A 88 5.16 39.15 -48.99
N TYR A 89 4.43 40.14 -48.46
CA TYR A 89 3.70 39.99 -47.19
C TYR A 89 2.59 38.94 -47.27
N ILE A 90 1.84 38.89 -48.37
CA ILE A 90 0.79 37.86 -48.58
C ILE A 90 1.40 36.46 -48.57
N ASN A 91 2.45 36.23 -49.37
CA ASN A 91 3.14 34.93 -49.37
C ASN A 91 3.72 34.57 -48.00
N LEU A 92 4.22 35.56 -47.24
CA LEU A 92 4.71 35.36 -45.89
C LEU A 92 3.59 34.90 -44.96
N GLU A 93 2.41 35.51 -45.04
CA GLU A 93 1.21 35.15 -44.28
C GLU A 93 0.72 33.73 -44.63
N ASP A 94 0.70 33.38 -45.91
CA ASP A 94 0.39 32.01 -46.38
C ASP A 94 1.38 30.98 -45.83
N CYS A 95 2.68 31.31 -45.80
CA CYS A 95 3.69 30.45 -45.17
C CYS A 95 3.47 30.29 -43.66
N TYR A 96 3.05 31.34 -42.95
CA TYR A 96 2.74 31.24 -41.52
C TYR A 96 1.53 30.34 -41.26
N LEU A 97 0.47 30.48 -42.05
CA LEU A 97 -0.72 29.62 -41.97
C LEU A 97 -0.37 28.14 -42.21
N ALA A 98 0.46 27.85 -43.22
CA ALA A 98 0.89 26.48 -43.49
C ALA A 98 1.65 25.84 -42.31
N VAL A 99 2.51 26.61 -41.64
CA VAL A 99 3.24 26.16 -40.43
C VAL A 99 2.28 25.93 -39.26
N GLU A 100 1.27 26.79 -39.10
CA GLU A 100 0.24 26.64 -38.06
C GLU A 100 -0.59 25.36 -38.27
N ASP A 101 -1.00 25.06 -39.51
CA ASP A 101 -1.71 23.83 -39.85
C ASP A 101 -0.84 22.58 -39.60
N GLU A 102 0.45 22.64 -39.93
CA GLU A 102 1.39 21.54 -39.66
C GLU A 102 1.56 21.30 -38.16
N LEU A 103 1.68 22.37 -37.36
CA LEU A 103 1.76 22.28 -35.91
C LEU A 103 0.48 21.70 -35.29
N ASN A 104 -0.70 22.12 -35.77
CA ASN A 104 -1.99 21.60 -35.32
C ASN A 104 -2.14 20.11 -35.66
N SER A 105 -1.74 19.70 -36.85
CA SER A 105 -1.73 18.29 -37.27
C SER A 105 -0.83 17.42 -36.38
N LEU A 106 0.39 17.90 -36.08
CA LEU A 106 1.30 17.21 -35.16
C LEU A 106 0.73 17.13 -33.74
N LEU A 107 0.10 18.20 -33.27
CA LEU A 107 -0.52 18.24 -31.95
C LEU A 107 -1.69 17.25 -31.84
N GLU A 108 -2.52 17.13 -32.87
CA GLU A 108 -3.61 16.14 -32.91
C GLU A 108 -3.07 14.70 -32.94
N SER A 109 -2.04 14.45 -33.74
CA SER A 109 -1.37 13.13 -33.80
C SER A 109 -0.81 12.71 -32.43
N GLU A 110 -0.08 13.62 -31.75
CA GLU A 110 0.49 13.35 -30.42
C GLU A 110 -0.61 13.18 -29.36
N LYS A 111 -1.68 13.99 -29.40
CA LYS A 111 -2.85 13.80 -28.53
C LYS A 111 -3.50 12.43 -28.75
N GLY A 112 -3.63 11.99 -30.00
CA GLY A 112 -4.13 10.66 -30.35
C GLY A 112 -3.26 9.56 -29.74
N ARG A 113 -1.94 9.65 -29.92
CA ARG A 113 -0.98 8.71 -29.31
C ARG A 113 -1.09 8.69 -27.77
N HIS A 114 -1.20 9.86 -27.14
CA HIS A 114 -1.35 9.94 -25.69
C HIS A 114 -2.64 9.27 -25.21
N SER A 115 -3.75 9.54 -25.89
CA SER A 115 -5.05 8.93 -25.56
C SER A 115 -5.03 7.41 -25.70
N GLU A 116 -4.36 6.88 -26.71
CA GLU A 116 -4.22 5.44 -26.90
C GLU A 116 -3.36 4.79 -25.82
N ILE A 117 -2.23 5.41 -25.45
CA ILE A 117 -1.38 4.94 -24.35
C ILE A 117 -2.14 4.97 -23.02
N GLU A 118 -2.91 6.03 -22.75
CA GLU A 118 -3.76 6.12 -21.57
C GLU A 118 -4.82 5.03 -21.53
N SER A 119 -5.46 4.73 -22.67
CA SER A 119 -6.45 3.65 -22.78
C SER A 119 -5.82 2.29 -22.49
N GLN A 120 -4.65 2.00 -23.08
CA GLN A 120 -3.91 0.77 -22.82
C GLN A 120 -3.48 0.65 -21.36
N MET A 121 -2.96 1.74 -20.77
CA MET A 121 -2.54 1.76 -19.36
C MET A 121 -3.73 1.54 -18.42
N ASN A 122 -4.88 2.18 -18.69
CA ASN A 122 -6.09 2.00 -17.91
C ASN A 122 -6.65 0.57 -18.02
N SER A 123 -6.58 -0.05 -19.20
CA SER A 123 -6.93 -1.46 -19.37
C SER A 123 -6.01 -2.34 -18.52
N LYS A 124 -4.71 -2.09 -18.54
CA LYS A 124 -3.75 -2.89 -17.77
C LYS A 124 -3.90 -2.70 -16.26
N ILE A 125 -4.19 -1.49 -15.80
CA ILE A 125 -4.49 -1.21 -14.40
C ILE A 125 -5.70 -2.03 -13.96
N LYS A 126 -6.80 -2.03 -14.74
CA LYS A 126 -8.00 -2.82 -14.41
C LYS A 126 -7.72 -4.32 -14.34
N GLU A 127 -6.97 -4.87 -15.29
CA GLU A 127 -6.56 -6.27 -15.27
C GLU A 127 -5.74 -6.61 -14.01
N LEU A 128 -4.75 -5.79 -13.68
CA LEU A 128 -3.90 -6.01 -12.51
C LEU A 128 -4.68 -5.89 -11.21
N THR A 129 -5.60 -4.92 -11.10
CA THR A 129 -6.46 -4.78 -9.93
C THR A 129 -7.38 -6.00 -9.75
N SER A 130 -8.01 -6.47 -10.83
CA SER A 130 -8.84 -7.69 -10.79
C SER A 130 -8.03 -8.92 -10.38
N LEU A 131 -6.80 -9.04 -10.88
CA LEU A 131 -5.91 -10.15 -10.53
C LEU A 131 -5.47 -10.10 -9.06
N ILE A 132 -5.20 -8.92 -8.52
CA ILE A 132 -4.88 -8.74 -7.10
C ILE A 132 -6.05 -9.16 -6.21
N GLU A 133 -7.29 -8.79 -6.56
CA GLU A 133 -8.48 -9.21 -5.82
C GLU A 133 -8.68 -10.74 -5.87
N GLU A 134 -8.46 -11.36 -7.02
CA GLU A 134 -8.49 -12.83 -7.16
C GLU A 134 -7.40 -13.51 -6.29
N TYR A 135 -6.17 -12.99 -6.30
CA TYR A 135 -5.11 -13.50 -5.44
C TYR A 135 -5.40 -13.32 -3.95
N GLN A 136 -6.01 -12.20 -3.55
CA GLN A 136 -6.40 -11.97 -2.17
C GLN A 136 -7.49 -12.94 -1.72
N THR A 137 -8.53 -13.14 -2.53
CA THR A 137 -9.63 -14.07 -2.22
C THR A 137 -9.17 -15.52 -2.18
N THR A 138 -8.35 -15.95 -3.14
CA THR A 138 -7.76 -17.30 -3.13
C THR A 138 -6.84 -17.52 -1.94
N LYS A 139 -6.02 -16.53 -1.56
CA LYS A 139 -5.17 -16.60 -0.35
C LYS A 139 -6.01 -16.80 0.90
N VAL A 140 -7.05 -16.00 1.11
CA VAL A 140 -7.93 -16.12 2.29
C VAL A 140 -8.61 -17.50 2.31
N SER A 141 -9.13 -17.97 1.18
CA SER A 141 -9.74 -19.29 1.07
C SER A 141 -8.76 -20.44 1.38
N LEU A 142 -7.52 -20.35 0.90
CA LEU A 142 -6.46 -21.32 1.21
C LEU A 142 -6.09 -21.31 2.70
N GLU A 143 -5.96 -20.14 3.31
CA GLU A 143 -5.69 -20.00 4.75
C GLU A 143 -6.81 -20.60 5.59
N GLU A 144 -8.08 -20.38 5.21
CA GLU A 144 -9.22 -21.02 5.88
C GLU A 144 -9.22 -22.55 5.71
N ASN A 145 -8.94 -23.04 4.50
CA ASN A 145 -8.90 -24.49 4.25
C ASN A 145 -7.76 -25.16 5.02
N LEU A 146 -6.58 -24.53 5.09
CA LEU A 146 -5.48 -25.02 5.90
C LEU A 146 -5.89 -25.09 7.38
N ARG A 147 -6.54 -24.04 7.89
CA ARG A 147 -7.02 -24.00 9.28
C ARG A 147 -8.06 -25.11 9.55
N ARG A 148 -8.96 -25.40 8.61
CA ARG A 148 -9.92 -26.51 8.71
C ARG A 148 -9.21 -27.86 8.74
N GLU A 149 -8.25 -28.09 7.84
CA GLU A 149 -7.48 -29.34 7.79
C GLU A 149 -6.65 -29.55 9.06
N GLU A 150 -6.02 -28.50 9.59
CA GLU A 150 -5.30 -28.54 10.86
C GLU A 150 -6.23 -28.88 12.03
N SER A 151 -7.43 -28.28 12.06
CA SER A 151 -8.48 -28.60 13.05
C SER A 151 -8.93 -30.06 12.94
N ASN A 152 -9.23 -30.55 11.74
CA ASN A 152 -9.62 -31.94 11.50
C ASN A 152 -8.52 -32.91 11.94
N LYS A 153 -7.26 -32.61 11.63
CA LYS A 153 -6.11 -33.41 12.04
C LYS A 153 -5.98 -33.47 13.57
N LEU A 154 -6.31 -32.38 14.28
CA LEU A 154 -6.32 -32.36 15.74
C LEU A 154 -7.46 -33.20 16.32
N GLU A 155 -8.66 -33.12 15.75
CA GLU A 155 -9.80 -33.96 16.16
C GLU A 155 -9.49 -35.45 15.99
N LEU A 156 -8.85 -35.84 14.87
CA LEU A 156 -8.45 -37.22 14.61
C LEU A 156 -7.41 -37.75 15.60
N LYS A 157 -6.59 -36.88 16.21
CA LYS A 157 -5.62 -37.27 17.24
C LYS A 157 -6.29 -37.52 18.62
N GLY A 158 -7.56 -37.16 18.79
CA GLY A 158 -8.29 -37.31 20.03
C GLY A 158 -8.11 -36.14 21.01
N ASN A 159 -9.16 -35.92 21.83
CA ASN A 159 -9.23 -34.79 22.77
C ASN A 159 -8.31 -34.94 23.98
N ILE A 160 -7.95 -36.18 24.35
CA ILE A 160 -7.05 -36.49 25.46
C ILE A 160 -5.83 -37.17 24.87
N ARG A 161 -4.66 -36.60 25.12
CA ARG A 161 -3.37 -37.11 24.65
C ARG A 161 -2.42 -37.23 25.83
N VAL A 162 -1.71 -38.36 25.89
CA VAL A 162 -0.75 -38.68 26.92
C VAL A 162 0.63 -38.82 26.29
N PHE A 163 1.53 -37.93 26.71
CA PHE A 163 2.93 -37.94 26.29
C PHE A 163 3.83 -38.45 27.41
N CYS A 164 4.77 -39.33 27.08
CA CYS A 164 5.84 -39.71 27.97
C CYS A 164 7.09 -38.91 27.63
N ARG A 165 7.77 -38.33 28.61
CA ARG A 165 9.04 -37.64 28.42
C ARG A 165 10.07 -38.18 29.39
N VAL A 166 11.16 -38.73 28.86
CA VAL A 166 12.27 -39.22 29.65
C VAL A 166 13.34 -38.14 29.72
N ARG A 167 13.74 -37.74 30.94
CA ARG A 167 14.80 -36.73 31.11
C ARG A 167 16.19 -37.35 30.88
N PRO A 168 17.19 -36.56 30.46
CA PRO A 168 18.58 -36.98 30.48
C PRO A 168 19.05 -37.43 31.87
N PHE A 169 19.99 -38.37 31.91
CA PHE A 169 20.70 -38.77 33.13
C PHE A 169 21.60 -37.63 33.63
N LEU A 170 21.58 -37.38 34.93
CA LEU A 170 22.43 -36.42 35.62
C LEU A 170 23.51 -37.18 36.37
N SER A 171 24.76 -37.01 35.95
CA SER A 171 25.93 -37.77 36.45
C SER A 171 26.11 -37.73 37.97
N ASP A 172 25.72 -36.64 38.64
CA ASP A 172 25.97 -36.45 40.07
C ASP A 172 24.92 -37.10 40.98
N VAL A 173 23.73 -37.38 40.47
CA VAL A 173 22.56 -37.84 41.25
C VAL A 173 22.12 -39.25 40.87
N ASP A 174 22.23 -39.60 39.59
CA ASP A 174 21.72 -40.87 39.06
C ASP A 174 22.80 -41.99 39.09
N ALA A 175 24.08 -41.65 39.29
CA ALA A 175 25.19 -42.61 39.33
C ALA A 175 25.19 -43.53 40.56
N ARG A 176 24.41 -43.22 41.61
CA ARG A 176 24.36 -44.03 42.84
C ARG A 176 23.34 -45.18 42.82
N GLY A 177 22.62 -45.37 41.71
CA GLY A 177 21.55 -46.38 41.63
C GLY A 177 21.33 -47.10 40.30
N ALA A 178 22.16 -46.87 39.27
CA ALA A 178 21.93 -47.42 37.93
C ALA A 178 22.98 -48.47 37.54
N ASP A 179 22.78 -49.70 38.01
CA ASP A 179 23.31 -50.89 37.33
C ASP A 179 22.35 -51.21 36.16
N GLY A 180 22.76 -50.89 34.94
CA GLY A 180 22.06 -51.27 33.70
C GLY A 180 21.00 -50.29 33.19
N SER A 181 20.89 -50.18 31.86
CA SER A 181 19.87 -49.38 31.17
C SER A 181 18.48 -49.96 31.44
N VAL A 182 17.78 -49.39 32.43
CA VAL A 182 16.42 -49.78 32.84
C VAL A 182 15.38 -49.46 31.76
N ILE A 183 15.69 -48.58 30.81
CA ILE A 183 14.75 -48.06 29.80
C ILE A 183 15.22 -48.46 28.41
N SER A 184 14.31 -48.97 27.58
CA SER A 184 14.53 -49.22 26.15
C SER A 184 13.34 -48.74 25.32
N TYR A 185 13.62 -48.31 24.08
CA TYR A 185 12.59 -47.83 23.16
C TYR A 185 12.38 -48.89 22.07
N PRO A 186 11.16 -49.44 21.90
CA PRO A 186 10.90 -50.45 20.89
C PRO A 186 11.08 -49.88 19.48
N THR A 187 11.83 -50.61 18.65
CA THR A 187 12.09 -50.26 17.22
C THR A 187 11.06 -50.85 16.27
N SER A 188 10.02 -51.53 16.76
CA SER A 188 8.98 -52.10 15.91
C SER A 188 8.18 -50.99 15.23
N VAL A 189 7.82 -51.20 13.95
CA VAL A 189 7.14 -50.19 13.11
C VAL A 189 5.84 -49.70 13.76
N GLU A 190 5.13 -50.56 14.49
CA GLU A 190 3.85 -50.23 15.14
C GLU A 190 4.01 -49.36 16.40
N SER A 191 5.14 -49.48 17.12
CA SER A 191 5.41 -48.81 18.40
C SER A 191 6.45 -47.70 18.32
N LEU A 192 6.99 -47.43 17.12
CA LEU A 192 8.03 -46.43 16.91
C LEU A 192 7.57 -45.05 17.38
N GLY A 193 8.27 -44.50 18.37
CA GLY A 193 7.94 -43.19 18.96
C GLY A 193 6.70 -43.18 19.87
N ARG A 194 6.09 -44.34 20.15
CA ARG A 194 4.89 -44.47 21.01
C ARG A 194 5.06 -45.47 22.16
N GLY A 195 5.95 -46.44 22.02
CA GLY A 195 6.23 -47.43 23.05
C GLY A 195 7.41 -47.04 23.93
N ILE A 196 7.39 -47.50 25.19
CA ILE A 196 8.54 -47.49 26.10
C ILE A 196 8.55 -48.77 26.92
N ASP A 197 9.70 -49.42 26.98
CA ASP A 197 9.90 -50.68 27.68
C ASP A 197 10.79 -50.44 28.91
N LEU A 198 10.32 -50.86 30.08
CA LEU A 198 11.02 -50.76 31.36
C LEU A 198 11.44 -52.16 31.85
N MET A 199 12.69 -52.31 32.26
CA MET A 199 13.26 -53.52 32.87
C MET A 199 13.41 -53.31 34.37
N TYR A 200 12.53 -53.92 35.17
CA TYR A 200 12.60 -53.84 36.63
C TYR A 200 12.57 -55.24 37.24
N SER A 201 13.58 -55.58 38.06
CA SER A 201 13.69 -56.90 38.73
C SER A 201 13.57 -58.10 37.76
N ALA A 202 14.27 -58.03 36.62
CA ALA A 202 14.23 -59.01 35.53
C ALA A 202 12.86 -59.21 34.85
N GLN A 203 11.87 -58.35 35.13
CA GLN A 203 10.59 -58.30 34.42
C GLN A 203 10.55 -57.13 33.44
N LYS A 204 10.00 -57.37 32.26
CA LYS A 204 9.78 -56.38 31.21
C LYS A 204 8.36 -55.82 31.30
N TYR A 205 8.24 -54.51 31.42
CA TYR A 205 6.98 -53.77 31.40
C TYR A 205 6.93 -52.90 30.15
N CYS A 206 5.94 -53.12 29.28
CA CYS A 206 5.76 -52.36 28.05
C CYS A 206 4.60 -51.38 28.23
N PHE A 207 4.83 -50.10 27.94
CA PHE A 207 3.81 -49.05 27.98
C PHE A 207 3.69 -48.37 26.62
N THR A 208 2.48 -47.96 26.27
CA THR A 208 2.17 -47.24 25.04
C THR A 208 1.54 -45.88 25.34
N PHE A 209 1.98 -44.88 24.60
CA PHE A 209 1.57 -43.48 24.73
C PHE A 209 1.31 -42.89 23.34
N ASP A 210 0.70 -41.70 23.27
CA ASP A 210 0.51 -41.00 21.99
C ASP A 210 1.84 -40.58 21.37
N LYS A 211 2.82 -40.23 22.22
CA LYS A 211 4.21 -39.98 21.84
C LYS A 211 5.14 -40.18 23.03
N VAL A 212 6.31 -40.74 22.78
CA VAL A 212 7.40 -40.92 23.74
C VAL A 212 8.58 -40.06 23.31
N PHE A 213 8.96 -39.10 24.14
CA PHE A 213 10.15 -38.28 24.00
C PHE A 213 11.31 -38.93 24.76
N ALA A 214 12.36 -39.30 24.02
CA ALA A 214 13.56 -39.90 24.57
C ALA A 214 14.45 -38.86 25.27
N HIS A 215 15.54 -39.32 25.88
CA HIS A 215 16.46 -38.47 26.64
C HIS A 215 17.08 -37.36 25.79
N GLU A 216 17.20 -37.60 24.49
CA GLU A 216 17.79 -36.70 23.50
C GLU A 216 16.79 -35.64 23.00
N SER A 217 15.50 -35.79 23.30
CA SER A 217 14.46 -34.86 22.85
C SER A 217 14.60 -33.49 23.53
N SER A 218 14.69 -32.46 22.69
CA SER A 218 14.84 -31.07 23.12
C SER A 218 13.53 -30.49 23.67
N GLN A 219 13.60 -29.29 24.24
CA GLN A 219 12.38 -28.54 24.62
C GLN A 219 11.56 -28.16 23.38
N ASP A 220 12.23 -27.94 22.25
CA ASP A 220 11.60 -27.55 21.00
C ASP A 220 10.76 -28.71 20.43
N ASP A 221 11.32 -29.92 20.41
CA ASP A 221 10.62 -31.12 19.94
C ASP A 221 9.32 -31.38 20.71
N VAL A 222 9.33 -31.12 22.02
CA VAL A 222 8.16 -31.23 22.89
C VAL A 222 7.17 -30.11 22.61
N PHE A 223 7.66 -28.88 22.38
CA PHE A 223 6.82 -27.74 22.09
C PHE A 223 6.12 -27.85 20.73
N VAL A 224 6.75 -28.43 19.70
CA VAL A 224 6.14 -28.61 18.36
C VAL A 224 4.83 -29.42 18.42
N GLU A 225 4.70 -30.39 19.33
CA GLU A 225 3.44 -31.13 19.50
C GLU A 225 2.37 -30.34 20.27
N ILE A 226 2.80 -29.41 21.13
CA ILE A 226 1.96 -28.63 22.03
C ILE A 226 1.53 -27.31 21.39
N SER A 227 2.31 -26.75 20.46
CA SER A 227 2.01 -25.51 19.74
C SER A 227 0.65 -25.54 19.04
N GLN A 228 0.23 -26.72 18.58
CA GLN A 228 -1.09 -26.94 17.98
C GLN A 228 -2.24 -26.76 19.00
N LEU A 229 -2.02 -27.12 20.27
CA LEU A 229 -2.96 -26.86 21.35
C LEU A 229 -3.02 -25.37 21.69
N VAL A 230 -1.87 -24.68 21.63
CA VAL A 230 -1.83 -23.22 21.84
C VAL A 230 -2.66 -22.51 20.76
N GLN A 231 -2.55 -22.93 19.50
CA GLN A 231 -3.42 -22.42 18.43
C GLN A 231 -4.91 -22.73 18.69
N SER A 232 -5.23 -23.94 19.13
CA SER A 232 -6.61 -24.29 19.51
C SER A 232 -7.16 -23.37 20.60
N ALA A 233 -6.32 -22.96 21.56
CA ALA A 233 -6.72 -22.02 22.61
C ALA A 233 -6.98 -20.60 22.07
N LEU A 234 -6.19 -20.14 21.10
CA LEU A 234 -6.42 -18.86 20.40
C LEU A 234 -7.69 -18.87 19.56
N ASP A 235 -8.05 -20.04 19.04
CA ASP A 235 -9.28 -20.29 18.28
C ASP A 235 -10.55 -20.38 19.15
N GLY A 236 -10.40 -20.34 20.47
CA GLY A 236 -11.50 -20.31 21.43
C GLY A 236 -11.81 -21.65 22.09
N TYR A 237 -11.01 -22.69 21.85
CA TYR A 237 -11.16 -23.98 22.53
C TYR A 237 -10.50 -23.97 23.92
N LYS A 238 -11.06 -24.74 24.86
CA LYS A 238 -10.48 -24.90 26.19
C LYS A 238 -9.40 -25.97 26.16
N VAL A 239 -8.19 -25.59 26.55
CA VAL A 239 -7.02 -26.49 26.58
C VAL A 239 -6.50 -26.60 28.00
N CYS A 240 -6.13 -27.81 28.40
CA CYS A 240 -5.48 -28.09 29.68
C CYS A 240 -4.26 -28.99 29.47
N ILE A 241 -3.13 -28.63 30.08
CA ILE A 241 -1.88 -29.38 30.00
C ILE A 241 -1.46 -29.74 31.41
N PHE A 242 -1.26 -31.04 31.65
CA PHE A 242 -0.78 -31.57 32.91
C PHE A 242 0.65 -32.07 32.78
N ALA A 243 1.49 -31.73 33.76
CA ALA A 243 2.81 -32.32 33.93
C ALA A 243 2.78 -33.24 35.16
N TYR A 244 2.93 -34.55 34.93
CA TYR A 244 2.88 -35.57 35.98
C TYR A 244 4.22 -36.30 36.13
N GLY A 245 4.51 -36.79 37.34
CA GLY A 245 5.72 -37.56 37.65
C GLY A 245 6.25 -37.30 39.05
N GLN A 246 7.22 -38.11 39.50
CA GLN A 246 7.84 -37.96 40.82
C GLN A 246 8.72 -36.70 40.95
N THR A 247 9.11 -36.33 42.18
CA THR A 247 10.11 -35.27 42.42
C THR A 247 11.41 -35.61 41.69
N GLY A 248 12.00 -34.64 40.99
CA GLY A 248 13.21 -34.85 40.18
C GLY A 248 12.98 -35.47 38.79
N SER A 249 11.74 -35.75 38.37
CA SER A 249 11.47 -36.32 37.03
C SER A 249 11.55 -35.31 35.88
N GLY A 250 11.68 -34.01 36.16
CA GLY A 250 11.76 -32.97 35.13
C GLY A 250 10.45 -32.24 34.80
N LYS A 251 9.42 -32.31 35.65
CA LYS A 251 8.15 -31.56 35.50
C LYS A 251 8.38 -30.04 35.34
N THR A 252 9.07 -29.43 36.31
CA THR A 252 9.38 -27.99 36.31
C THR A 252 10.24 -27.59 35.11
N TYR A 253 11.21 -28.44 34.75
CA TYR A 253 12.03 -28.23 33.56
C TYR A 253 11.19 -28.27 32.28
N THR A 254 10.19 -29.16 32.19
CA THR A 254 9.29 -29.20 31.03
C THR A 254 8.40 -27.97 30.94
N MET A 255 7.77 -27.58 32.05
CA MET A 255 6.81 -26.47 32.04
C MET A 255 7.49 -25.09 31.96
N MET A 256 8.51 -24.82 32.78
CA MET A 256 9.17 -23.52 32.84
C MET A 256 10.50 -23.50 32.08
N GLY A 257 11.25 -24.60 32.15
CA GLY A 257 12.61 -24.67 31.58
C GLY A 257 13.60 -23.80 32.32
N LYS A 258 14.66 -23.37 31.63
CA LYS A 258 15.62 -22.39 32.15
C LYS A 258 15.41 -21.05 31.43
N PRO A 259 14.91 -20.00 32.12
CA PRO A 259 14.61 -18.73 31.49
C PRO A 259 15.83 -18.03 30.86
N GLU A 260 17.02 -18.26 31.42
CA GLU A 260 18.27 -17.62 31.02
C GLU A 260 18.81 -18.13 29.67
N ALA A 261 18.40 -19.33 29.24
CA ALA A 261 18.86 -19.95 28.01
C ALA A 261 17.70 -20.10 27.02
N PRO A 262 17.71 -19.37 25.88
CA PRO A 262 16.61 -19.36 24.91
C PRO A 262 16.18 -20.76 24.45
N GLU A 263 17.15 -21.64 24.18
CA GLU A 263 16.92 -23.01 23.73
C GLU A 263 16.28 -23.90 24.82
N GLN A 264 16.50 -23.56 26.10
CA GLN A 264 16.01 -24.34 27.24
C GLN A 264 14.70 -23.79 27.83
N LYS A 265 14.10 -22.77 27.21
CA LYS A 265 12.74 -22.30 27.56
C LYS A 265 11.75 -23.46 27.53
N GLY A 266 10.93 -23.57 28.58
CA GLY A 266 9.90 -24.60 28.69
C GLY A 266 8.63 -24.25 27.91
N LEU A 267 7.57 -25.02 28.17
CA LEU A 267 6.28 -24.87 27.50
C LEU A 267 5.59 -23.54 27.78
N ILE A 268 5.58 -23.07 29.03
CA ILE A 268 4.89 -21.82 29.42
C ILE A 268 5.46 -20.61 28.67
N PRO A 269 6.79 -20.32 28.72
CA PRO A 269 7.32 -19.14 28.02
C PRO A 269 7.14 -19.23 26.50
N ARG A 270 7.36 -20.41 25.89
CA ARG A 270 7.16 -20.61 24.44
C ARG A 270 5.70 -20.44 24.01
N SER A 271 4.76 -20.91 24.83
CA SER A 271 3.32 -20.74 24.58
C SER A 271 2.92 -19.28 24.64
N LEU A 272 3.45 -18.52 25.61
CA LEU A 272 3.19 -17.09 25.71
C LEU A 272 3.74 -16.33 24.51
N GLU A 273 4.97 -16.64 24.08
CA GLU A 273 5.58 -16.06 22.87
C GLU A 273 4.70 -16.29 21.64
N GLN A 274 4.28 -17.55 21.39
CA GLN A 274 3.39 -17.90 20.28
C GLN A 274 2.04 -17.16 20.36
N ILE A 275 1.46 -17.03 21.56
CA ILE A 275 0.20 -16.29 21.77
C ILE A 275 0.36 -14.83 21.38
N PHE A 276 1.42 -14.16 21.84
CA PHE A 276 1.66 -12.75 21.53
C PHE A 276 1.95 -12.55 20.04
N GLU A 277 2.82 -13.37 19.45
CA GLU A 277 3.15 -13.30 18.01
C GLU A 277 1.92 -13.48 17.14
N THR A 278 1.11 -14.51 17.42
CA THR A 278 -0.12 -14.79 16.67
C THR A 278 -1.14 -13.66 16.86
N SER A 279 -1.30 -13.16 18.10
CA SER A 279 -2.21 -12.04 18.38
C SER A 279 -1.81 -10.75 17.65
N GLN A 280 -0.51 -10.50 17.46
CA GLN A 280 -0.02 -9.33 16.74
C GLN A 280 -0.18 -9.49 15.22
N SER A 281 0.08 -10.68 14.69
CA SER A 281 -0.12 -10.98 13.28
C SER A 281 -1.59 -10.79 12.87
N LEU A 282 -2.52 -11.28 13.70
CA LEU A 282 -3.95 -11.21 13.45
C LEU A 282 -4.56 -9.80 13.67
N GLN A 283 -3.86 -8.90 14.36
CA GLN A 283 -4.29 -7.48 14.46
C GLN A 283 -4.36 -6.82 13.08
N CYS A 284 -3.43 -7.13 12.18
CA CYS A 284 -3.46 -6.63 10.80
C CYS A 284 -4.69 -7.10 10.01
N GLN A 285 -5.32 -8.19 10.46
CA GLN A 285 -6.56 -8.74 9.89
C GLN A 285 -7.83 -8.25 10.62
N GLY A 286 -7.69 -7.36 11.60
CA GLY A 286 -8.81 -6.76 12.35
C GLY A 286 -9.18 -7.45 13.66
N TRP A 287 -8.42 -8.46 14.11
CA TRP A 287 -8.69 -9.15 15.39
C TRP A 287 -8.18 -8.34 16.59
N THR A 288 -8.96 -8.30 17.67
CA THR A 288 -8.58 -7.68 18.94
C THR A 288 -8.59 -8.71 20.06
N TYR A 289 -7.44 -8.90 20.72
CA TYR A 289 -7.27 -9.87 21.81
C TYR A 289 -7.19 -9.18 23.17
N LYS A 290 -7.82 -9.77 24.18
CA LYS A 290 -7.63 -9.42 25.60
C LYS A 290 -7.08 -10.63 26.34
N ILE A 291 -5.84 -10.53 26.81
CA ILE A 291 -5.14 -11.62 27.49
C ILE A 291 -5.20 -11.37 29.00
N GLN A 292 -5.57 -12.40 29.77
CA GLN A 292 -5.60 -12.39 31.24
C GLN A 292 -4.87 -13.63 31.76
N ALA A 293 -4.05 -13.44 32.79
CA ALA A 293 -3.31 -14.53 33.44
C ALA A 293 -3.65 -14.59 34.92
N SER A 294 -3.64 -15.81 35.47
CA SER A 294 -3.83 -16.07 36.90
C SER A 294 -2.94 -17.23 37.30
N MET A 295 -2.30 -17.16 38.46
CA MET A 295 -1.37 -18.18 38.94
C MET A 295 -1.77 -18.61 40.35
N LEU A 296 -2.15 -19.87 40.50
CA LEU A 296 -2.69 -20.44 41.73
C LEU A 296 -1.87 -21.67 42.13
N GLU A 297 -1.69 -21.86 43.43
CA GLU A 297 -1.13 -23.07 44.04
C GLU A 297 -2.24 -23.78 44.81
N ILE A 298 -2.33 -25.10 44.63
CA ILE A 298 -3.20 -25.96 45.44
C ILE A 298 -2.28 -26.83 46.31
N TYR A 299 -2.32 -26.60 47.61
CA TYR A 299 -1.57 -27.38 48.60
C TYR A 299 -2.53 -27.85 49.68
N THR A 300 -2.59 -29.16 49.93
CA THR A 300 -3.47 -29.78 50.94
C THR A 300 -4.91 -29.26 50.89
N GLU A 301 -5.54 -29.30 49.72
CA GLU A 301 -6.91 -28.79 49.47
C GLU A 301 -7.12 -27.28 49.74
N THR A 302 -6.04 -26.51 49.93
CA THR A 302 -6.10 -25.06 50.07
C THR A 302 -5.59 -24.37 48.81
N ILE A 303 -6.34 -23.37 48.33
CA ILE A 303 -5.99 -22.57 47.16
C ILE A 303 -5.27 -21.31 47.63
N ARG A 304 -4.08 -21.06 47.09
CA ARG A 304 -3.26 -19.88 47.34
C ARG A 304 -3.03 -19.11 46.04
N ASP A 305 -3.31 -17.80 46.06
CA ASP A 305 -2.96 -16.91 44.95
C ASP A 305 -1.47 -16.56 45.00
N LEU A 306 -0.74 -16.88 43.92
CA LEU A 306 0.69 -16.63 43.81
C LEU A 306 1.03 -15.22 43.31
N LEU A 307 0.05 -14.47 42.80
CA LEU A 307 0.23 -13.09 42.30
C LEU A 307 -0.16 -12.02 43.33
N SER A 308 -0.76 -12.41 44.47
CA SER A 308 -1.14 -11.46 45.52
C SER A 308 0.10 -10.84 46.21
N PRO A 309 0.16 -9.50 46.34
CA PRO A 309 1.31 -8.80 46.95
C PRO A 309 1.46 -9.08 48.45
N ASN A 310 0.39 -9.51 49.11
CA ASN A 310 0.38 -9.79 50.55
C ASN A 310 0.77 -11.25 50.83
N ARG A 311 2.07 -11.55 50.77
CA ARG A 311 2.62 -12.87 51.13
C ARG A 311 2.52 -13.20 52.63
N SER A 312 2.18 -12.22 53.46
CA SER A 312 2.28 -12.22 54.93
C SER A 312 1.00 -12.62 55.66
N THR A 313 -0.12 -12.72 54.97
CA THR A 313 -1.26 -13.48 55.47
C THR A 313 -1.34 -14.70 54.58
N SER A 314 -1.43 -15.88 55.19
CA SER A 314 -2.18 -16.94 54.54
C SER A 314 -3.56 -16.37 54.29
N THR A 315 -3.74 -15.70 53.15
CA THR A 315 -5.06 -15.51 52.56
C THR A 315 -5.41 -16.89 52.05
N TYR A 316 -5.60 -17.82 52.99
CA TYR A 316 -6.62 -18.83 52.83
C TYR A 316 -7.79 -18.05 52.27
N LEU A 317 -8.33 -18.48 51.14
CA LEU A 317 -9.62 -17.98 50.68
C LEU A 317 -10.69 -18.45 51.69
N SER A 318 -10.59 -18.03 52.95
CA SER A 318 -11.66 -18.02 53.92
C SER A 318 -12.61 -16.93 53.45
N LEU A 319 -13.46 -17.32 52.52
CA LEU A 319 -14.90 -17.08 52.60
C LEU A 319 -15.28 -15.76 53.27
N LEU A 320 -15.04 -14.65 52.59
CA LEU A 320 -16.02 -13.57 52.59
C LEU A 320 -16.85 -13.72 51.30
N ASN A 321 -17.86 -14.58 51.43
CA ASN A 321 -19.07 -14.68 50.60
C ASN A 321 -19.02 -15.23 49.17
N LYS A 322 -17.95 -15.95 48.77
CA LYS A 322 -18.04 -16.85 47.61
C LYS A 322 -17.36 -18.18 47.89
N GLN A 323 -18.18 -19.19 48.11
CA GLN A 323 -17.76 -20.59 48.23
C GLN A 323 -17.40 -21.08 46.82
N TYR A 324 -16.10 -21.13 46.51
CA TYR A 324 -15.62 -21.79 45.30
C TYR A 324 -15.53 -23.30 45.57
N THR A 325 -16.68 -23.95 45.63
CA THR A 325 -16.74 -25.42 45.63
C THR A 325 -16.57 -25.87 44.18
N ILE A 326 -15.71 -26.86 43.94
CA ILE A 326 -15.68 -27.58 42.65
C ILE A 326 -17.00 -28.35 42.57
N MET A 327 -18.02 -27.71 42.01
CA MET A 327 -19.30 -28.34 41.74
C MET A 327 -19.17 -29.05 40.40
N LEU A 328 -19.12 -30.38 40.44
CA LEU A 328 -19.34 -31.21 39.25
C LEU A 328 -20.82 -31.06 38.89
N ASP A 329 -21.14 -30.83 37.62
CA ASP A 329 -22.53 -30.97 37.18
C ASP A 329 -22.95 -32.45 37.23
N SER A 330 -24.23 -32.74 37.01
CA SER A 330 -24.77 -34.11 36.95
C SER A 330 -24.16 -34.99 35.83
N ALA A 331 -23.26 -34.43 35.00
CA ALA A 331 -22.50 -35.08 33.94
C ALA A 331 -20.96 -35.06 34.18
N GLY A 332 -20.48 -34.56 35.33
CA GLY A 332 -19.07 -34.65 35.74
C GLY A 332 -18.10 -33.63 35.13
N GLN A 333 -18.57 -32.49 34.58
CA GLN A 333 -17.65 -31.45 34.07
C GLN A 333 -17.41 -30.30 35.07
N LEU A 334 -16.19 -29.73 35.03
CA LEU A 334 -15.74 -28.61 35.86
C LEU A 334 -16.56 -27.34 35.57
N ALA A 335 -17.52 -27.05 36.44
CA ALA A 335 -18.30 -25.82 36.39
C ALA A 335 -17.51 -24.65 36.99
N ARG A 336 -17.36 -23.58 36.20
CA ARG A 336 -16.85 -22.22 36.53
C ARG A 336 -16.48 -21.96 38.00
N LEU A 337 -15.24 -21.53 38.22
CA LEU A 337 -14.86 -20.73 39.38
C LEU A 337 -15.57 -19.37 39.28
N ARG A 338 -16.45 -19.01 40.24
CA ARG A 338 -17.12 -17.69 40.26
C ARG A 338 -17.05 -16.96 41.57
#